data_AF-A0A8S2FSR5-F1
#
_entry.id   AF-A0A8S2FSR5-F1
#
_cell.length_a   1.000
_cell.length_b   1.000
_cell.length_c   1.000
_cell.angle_alpha   90.00
_cell.angle_beta   90.00
_cell.angle_gamma   90.00
#
_symmetry.space_group_name_H-M   'P 1'
#
loop_
_entity.id
_entity.type
_entity.pdbx_description
1 polymer ?
#
loop_
_entity_poly.entity_id
_entity_poly.type
_entity_poly.pdbx_seq_one_letter_code
_entity_poly.pdbx_strand_id
1 'polypeptide(L)'
;RVDPEYEQLIIKISNEKENNFDFINEIDERIEQVKLLNKDHYALRIPRHRPFSEIIEKLALYDKNVQFDLLFISNENGFIQIELNISKSNSLKWLRQQANINVIYEFKYPSDKDELNQTQIIIQLKIEHLFQFIRQCQLNDKSIKITQVYDYFD
;
A
#
# COMPACT_ATOMS: atom_id res chain seq x y z
N ARG A 1 12.98 29.05 1.54
CA ARG A 1 11.70 28.30 1.51
C ARG A 1 12.10 26.85 1.34
N VAL A 2 11.79 26.01 2.32
CA VAL A 2 11.92 24.55 2.15
C VAL A 2 10.78 24.20 1.21
N ASP A 3 11.10 23.72 0.01
CA ASP A 3 10.06 23.22 -0.90
C ASP A 3 9.30 22.12 -0.14
N PRO A 4 7.96 22.08 -0.21
CA PRO A 4 7.24 21.07 0.53
C PRO A 4 7.67 19.69 0.01
N GLU A 5 8.11 18.81 0.91
CA GLU A 5 8.47 17.46 0.52
C GLU A 5 7.19 16.67 0.23
N TYR A 6 7.04 16.28 -1.03
CA TYR A 6 5.90 15.52 -1.52
C TYR A 6 6.36 14.11 -1.88
N GLU A 7 5.52 13.13 -1.56
CA GLU A 7 5.53 11.87 -2.29
C GLU A 7 4.70 11.98 -3.56
N GLN A 8 5.26 11.51 -4.66
CA GLN A 8 4.62 11.42 -5.96
C GLN A 8 4.28 9.96 -6.28
N LEU A 9 2.98 9.69 -6.40
CA LEU A 9 2.47 8.42 -6.88
C LEU A 9 2.21 8.51 -8.38
N ILE A 10 2.60 7.48 -9.15
CA ILE A 10 2.04 7.26 -10.48
C ILE A 10 1.14 6.03 -10.42
N ILE A 11 -0.12 6.24 -10.76
CA ILE A 11 -1.15 5.20 -10.78
C ILE A 11 -1.78 5.11 -12.15
N LYS A 12 -2.24 3.91 -12.49
CA LYS A 12 -3.05 3.63 -13.67
C LYS A 12 -4.47 3.24 -13.25
N ILE A 13 -5.48 3.72 -13.97
CA ILE A 13 -6.88 3.32 -13.79
C ILE A 13 -7.29 2.42 -14.95
N SER A 14 -7.77 1.21 -14.66
CA SER A 14 -8.13 0.24 -15.71
C SER A 14 -9.56 0.36 -16.25
N ASN A 15 -10.31 1.44 -15.95
CA ASN A 15 -11.70 1.62 -16.39
C ASN A 15 -11.82 2.66 -17.52
N GLU A 16 -12.71 2.38 -18.49
CA GLU A 16 -13.00 3.19 -19.68
C GLU A 16 -13.82 4.46 -19.41
N LYS A 17 -14.24 4.70 -18.16
CA LYS A 17 -14.93 5.96 -17.81
C LYS A 17 -13.94 7.13 -17.88
N GLU A 18 -14.08 7.84 -18.99
CA GLU A 18 -13.31 9.00 -19.42
C GLU A 18 -13.02 10.01 -18.29
N ASN A 19 -11.73 10.29 -18.11
CA ASN A 19 -11.16 11.61 -17.84
C ASN A 19 -11.78 12.50 -16.74
N ASN A 20 -12.11 12.01 -15.55
CA ASN A 20 -12.23 12.87 -14.35
C ASN A 20 -12.45 12.11 -13.04
N PHE A 21 -11.58 11.16 -12.68
CA PHE A 21 -11.68 10.57 -11.34
C PHE A 21 -11.30 11.61 -10.27
N ASP A 22 -12.20 11.87 -9.33
CA ASP A 22 -11.99 12.84 -8.25
C ASP A 22 -11.24 12.21 -7.08
N PHE A 23 -9.91 12.13 -7.18
CA PHE A 23 -9.07 11.54 -6.15
C PHE A 23 -9.21 12.21 -4.77
N ILE A 24 -9.47 13.52 -4.74
CA ILE A 24 -9.48 14.28 -3.50
C ILE A 24 -10.71 13.89 -2.68
N ASN A 25 -11.88 13.83 -3.32
CA ASN A 25 -13.13 13.49 -2.63
C ASN A 25 -13.36 11.98 -2.50
N GLU A 26 -12.92 11.18 -3.48
CA GLU A 26 -13.19 9.74 -3.50
C GLU A 26 -12.14 8.91 -2.74
N ILE A 27 -10.90 9.38 -2.66
CA ILE A 27 -9.83 8.68 -1.95
C ILE A 27 -9.48 9.44 -0.69
N ASP A 28 -8.91 10.64 -0.82
CA ASP A 28 -8.41 11.36 0.35
C ASP A 28 -8.15 12.85 0.10
N GLU A 29 -8.69 13.69 0.98
CA GLU A 29 -8.54 15.16 0.93
C GLU A 29 -7.09 15.63 1.05
N ARG A 30 -6.19 14.77 1.55
CA ARG A 30 -4.76 15.07 1.68
C ARG A 30 -4.02 15.03 0.34
N ILE A 31 -4.64 14.53 -0.73
CA ILE A 31 -4.08 14.58 -2.09
C ILE A 31 -4.20 16.03 -2.58
N GLU A 32 -3.06 16.73 -2.70
CA GLU A 32 -3.07 18.17 -3.01
C GLU A 32 -3.04 18.46 -4.51
N GLN A 33 -2.39 17.61 -5.30
CA GLN A 33 -2.25 17.82 -6.74
C GLN A 33 -2.49 16.51 -7.48
N VAL A 34 -3.38 16.57 -8.47
CA VAL A 34 -3.70 15.48 -9.40
C VAL A 34 -3.37 15.97 -10.80
N LYS A 35 -2.52 15.22 -11.51
CA LYS A 35 -2.17 15.51 -12.90
C LYS A 35 -2.40 14.28 -13.76
N LEU A 36 -3.26 14.40 -14.78
CA LEU A 36 -3.37 13.42 -15.85
C LEU A 36 -2.08 13.44 -16.68
N LEU A 37 -1.36 12.32 -16.71
CA LEU A 37 -0.13 12.17 -17.49
C LEU A 37 -0.43 11.74 -18.92
N ASN A 38 -1.38 10.82 -19.07
CA ASN A 38 -1.93 10.33 -20.34
C ASN A 38 -3.31 9.69 -20.06
N LYS A 39 -3.95 9.10 -21.09
CA LYS A 39 -5.32 8.54 -21.08
C LYS A 39 -5.79 7.93 -19.74
N ASP A 40 -4.97 7.11 -19.11
CA ASP A 40 -5.32 6.33 -17.92
C ASP A 40 -4.29 6.45 -16.78
N HIS A 41 -3.25 7.27 -16.94
CA HIS A 41 -2.19 7.46 -15.94
C HIS A 41 -2.30 8.80 -15.23
N TYR A 42 -2.20 8.77 -13.90
CA TYR A 42 -2.28 9.95 -13.06
C TYR A 42 -1.05 10.04 -12.15
N ALA A 43 -0.54 11.27 -12.00
CA ALA A 43 0.38 11.62 -10.95
C ALA A 43 -0.38 12.26 -9.79
N LEU A 44 -0.22 11.70 -8.59
CA LEU A 44 -0.78 12.25 -7.34
C LEU A 44 0.36 12.77 -6.48
N ARG A 45 0.19 13.93 -5.86
CA ARG A 45 1.13 14.46 -4.85
C ARG A 45 0.49 14.47 -3.47
N ILE A 46 1.19 13.84 -2.55
CA ILE A 46 0.79 13.67 -1.16
C ILE A 46 1.89 14.30 -0.29
N PRO A 47 1.57 15.18 0.68
CA PRO A 47 2.57 15.72 1.58
C PRO A 47 3.19 14.62 2.47
N ARG A 48 4.53 14.54 2.56
CA ARG A 48 5.25 13.51 3.34
C ARG A 48 4.92 13.48 4.83
N HIS A 49 4.50 14.60 5.39
CA HIS A 49 4.19 14.72 6.82
C HIS A 49 2.82 14.12 7.20
N ARG A 50 2.10 13.51 6.24
CA ARG A 50 0.78 12.92 6.47
C ARG A 50 0.81 11.39 6.29
N PRO A 51 -0.04 10.63 7.01
CA PRO A 51 -0.07 9.18 6.90
C PRO A 51 -0.28 8.68 5.46
N PHE A 52 0.78 8.12 4.87
CA PHE A 52 0.81 7.60 3.51
C PHE A 52 0.05 6.27 3.36
N SER A 53 0.12 5.43 4.39
CA SER A 53 -0.42 4.05 4.36
C SER A 53 -1.93 4.02 4.14
N GLU A 54 -2.68 4.95 4.75
CA GLU A 54 -4.13 5.04 4.59
C GLU A 54 -4.53 5.36 3.14
N ILE A 55 -3.79 6.23 2.45
CA ILE A 55 -4.09 6.59 1.06
C ILE A 55 -3.80 5.39 0.14
N ILE A 56 -2.67 4.71 0.37
CA ILE A 56 -2.30 3.48 -0.34
C ILE A 56 -3.36 2.39 -0.15
N GLU A 57 -3.84 2.19 1.08
CA GLU A 57 -4.90 1.22 1.36
C GLU A 57 -6.23 1.60 0.69
N LYS A 58 -6.64 2.86 0.77
CA LYS A 58 -7.86 3.34 0.11
C LYS A 58 -7.80 3.17 -1.40
N LEU A 59 -6.67 3.51 -2.03
CA LEU A 59 -6.47 3.28 -3.47
C LEU A 59 -6.51 1.79 -3.82
N ALA A 60 -5.85 0.94 -3.02
CA ALA A 60 -5.84 -0.49 -3.28
C ALA A 60 -7.23 -1.14 -3.17
N LEU A 61 -8.09 -0.60 -2.29
CA LEU A 61 -9.36 -1.20 -1.87
C LEU A 61 -10.62 -0.44 -2.32
N TYR A 62 -10.49 0.67 -3.06
CA TYR A 62 -11.56 1.62 -3.34
C TYR A 62 -12.89 0.99 -3.79
N ASP A 63 -12.96 0.43 -5.01
CA ASP A 63 -14.17 -0.20 -5.54
C ASP A 63 -13.82 -1.34 -6.49
N LYS A 64 -14.67 -2.38 -6.56
CA LYS A 64 -14.44 -3.55 -7.42
C LYS A 64 -14.51 -3.23 -8.91
N ASN A 65 -15.18 -2.14 -9.30
CA ASN A 65 -15.34 -1.72 -10.69
C ASN A 65 -14.31 -0.68 -11.12
N VAL A 66 -13.50 -0.16 -10.19
CA VAL A 66 -12.42 0.78 -10.49
C VAL A 66 -11.12 0.23 -9.93
N GLN A 67 -10.36 -0.42 -10.82
CA GLN A 67 -9.05 -0.96 -10.44
C GLN A 67 -7.98 0.09 -10.65
N PHE A 68 -7.31 0.42 -9.55
CA PHE A 68 -6.04 1.13 -9.55
C PHE A 68 -4.89 0.14 -9.55
N ASP A 69 -3.87 0.45 -10.36
CA ASP A 69 -2.57 -0.20 -10.35
C ASP A 69 -1.50 0.85 -10.04
N LEU A 70 -0.66 0.55 -9.06
CA LEU A 70 0.44 1.44 -8.66
C LEU A 70 1.66 1.15 -9.55
N LEU A 71 2.23 2.18 -10.14
CA LEU A 71 3.38 2.05 -11.03
C LEU A 71 4.66 2.62 -10.43
N PHE A 72 4.54 3.66 -9.59
CA PHE A 72 5.69 4.38 -9.06
C PHE A 72 5.34 5.11 -7.76
N ILE A 73 6.34 5.19 -6.87
CA ILE A 73 6.39 6.07 -5.70
C ILE A 73 7.75 6.79 -5.79
N SER A 74 7.79 8.10 -5.57
CA SER A 74 9.05 8.84 -5.58
C SER A 74 10.02 8.33 -4.51
N ASN A 75 11.32 8.49 -4.75
CA ASN A 75 12.40 8.14 -3.82
C ASN A 75 12.55 6.65 -3.50
N GLU A 76 11.70 5.80 -4.12
CA GLU A 76 11.77 4.36 -3.98
C GLU A 76 12.45 3.71 -5.19
N ASN A 77 13.40 2.80 -4.94
CA ASN A 77 14.13 2.07 -5.98
C ASN A 77 13.34 0.87 -6.55
N GLY A 78 12.04 1.06 -6.80
CA GLY A 78 11.14 0.04 -7.37
C GLY A 78 10.63 -1.01 -6.37
N PHE A 79 11.06 -0.95 -5.12
CA PHE A 79 10.61 -1.79 -4.02
C PHE A 79 10.00 -0.93 -2.92
N ILE A 80 9.19 -1.52 -2.05
CA ILE A 80 8.59 -0.86 -0.90
C ILE A 80 8.54 -1.81 0.30
N GLN A 81 8.72 -1.27 1.51
CA GLN A 81 8.54 -2.05 2.74
C GLN A 81 7.14 -1.88 3.30
N ILE A 82 6.59 -2.97 3.82
CA ILE A 82 5.31 -2.99 4.50
C ILE A 82 5.47 -3.73 5.81
N GLU A 83 4.92 -3.14 6.87
CA GLU A 83 4.74 -3.78 8.16
C GLU A 83 3.35 -4.41 8.25
N LEU A 84 3.33 -5.66 8.71
CA LEU A 84 2.14 -6.48 8.88
C LEU A 84 2.06 -7.03 10.30
N ASN A 85 0.85 -7.11 10.83
CA ASN A 85 0.52 -7.92 12.00
C ASN A 85 -0.34 -9.11 11.58
N ILE A 86 0.10 -10.31 11.94
CA ILE A 86 -0.55 -11.57 11.57
C ILE A 86 -0.94 -12.36 12.81
N SER A 87 -2.23 -12.61 13.00
CA SER A 87 -2.75 -13.34 14.18
C SER A 87 -2.98 -14.83 13.98
N LYS A 88 -2.78 -15.37 12.76
CA LYS A 88 -2.98 -16.80 12.45
C LYS A 88 -1.79 -17.42 11.73
N SER A 89 -1.44 -18.62 12.15
CA SER A 89 -0.33 -19.40 11.56
C SER A 89 -0.55 -19.76 10.08
N ASN A 90 -1.79 -19.98 9.65
CA ASN A 90 -2.08 -20.26 8.24
C ASN A 90 -1.84 -19.05 7.33
N SER A 91 -2.17 -17.84 7.79
CA SER A 91 -1.90 -16.59 7.07
C SER A 91 -0.40 -16.33 6.95
N LEU A 92 0.37 -16.67 7.98
CA LEU A 92 1.82 -16.63 7.94
C LEU A 92 2.39 -17.60 6.90
N LYS A 93 1.87 -18.84 6.85
CA LYS A 93 2.26 -19.82 5.82
C LYS A 93 1.93 -19.32 4.42
N TRP A 94 0.75 -18.75 4.23
CA TRP A 94 0.33 -18.15 2.95
C TRP A 94 1.26 -17.03 2.50
N LEU A 95 1.64 -16.12 3.42
CA LEU A 95 2.54 -15.01 3.13
C LEU A 95 3.91 -15.54 2.63
N ARG A 96 4.47 -16.54 3.31
CA ARG A 96 5.75 -17.15 2.96
C ARG A 96 5.75 -17.90 1.62
N GLN A 97 4.58 -18.21 1.08
CA GLN A 97 4.43 -18.87 -0.22
C GLN A 97 4.32 -17.88 -1.39
N GLN A 98 4.23 -16.58 -1.13
CA GLN A 98 4.16 -15.57 -2.17
C GLN A 98 5.52 -15.40 -2.87
N ALA A 99 5.55 -15.56 -4.20
CA ALA A 99 6.79 -15.54 -4.98
C ALA A 99 7.50 -14.18 -5.02
N ASN A 100 6.79 -13.08 -4.77
CA ASN A 100 7.29 -11.71 -4.93
C ASN A 100 7.45 -10.96 -3.60
N ILE A 101 7.64 -11.70 -2.50
CA ILE A 101 7.77 -11.14 -1.16
C ILE A 101 9.11 -11.56 -0.56
N ASN A 102 9.89 -10.59 -0.11
CA ASN A 102 11.07 -10.80 0.69
C ASN A 102 10.76 -10.48 2.16
N VAL A 103 10.95 -11.43 3.07
CA VAL A 103 10.75 -11.19 4.52
C VAL A 103 12.02 -10.56 5.08
N ILE A 104 11.92 -9.31 5.54
CA ILE A 104 13.06 -8.56 6.10
C ILE A 104 13.20 -8.86 7.59
N TYR A 105 12.07 -8.87 8.30
CA TYR A 105 12.02 -9.03 9.74
C TYR A 105 10.77 -9.80 10.15
N GLU A 106 10.91 -10.66 11.14
CA GLU A 106 9.79 -11.39 11.75
C GLU A 106 10.00 -11.44 13.26
N PHE A 107 8.98 -11.02 13.99
CA PHE A 107 8.95 -11.08 15.45
C PHE A 107 7.62 -11.61 15.93
N LYS A 108 7.69 -12.67 16.73
CA LYS A 108 6.52 -13.23 17.41
C LYS A 108 6.47 -12.66 18.82
N TYR A 109 5.38 -11.98 19.17
CA TYR A 109 5.19 -11.48 20.52
C TYR A 109 5.20 -12.64 21.53
N PRO A 110 5.97 -12.54 22.63
CA PRO A 110 5.88 -13.50 23.72
C PRO A 110 4.55 -13.25 24.45
N SER A 111 3.58 -14.14 24.29
CA SER A 111 2.29 -14.04 24.96
C SER A 111 2.03 -15.25 25.86
N ASP A 112 1.99 -15.02 27.17
CA ASP A 112 1.51 -16.00 28.18
C ASP A 112 -0.02 -16.15 28.19
N LYS A 113 -0.73 -15.35 27.37
CA LYS A 113 -2.18 -15.39 27.20
C LYS A 113 -2.50 -15.43 25.70
N ASP A 114 -3.37 -16.36 25.30
CA ASP A 114 -3.71 -16.67 23.90
C ASP A 114 -4.24 -15.48 23.07
N GLU A 115 -4.58 -14.35 23.71
CA GLU A 115 -5.16 -13.17 23.08
C GLU A 115 -4.17 -12.29 22.31
N LEU A 116 -2.85 -12.46 22.51
CA LEU A 116 -1.79 -11.64 21.87
C LEU A 116 -0.83 -12.42 20.98
N ASN A 117 -1.22 -13.62 20.53
CA ASN A 117 -0.39 -14.45 19.65
C ASN A 117 -0.32 -13.88 18.21
N GLN A 118 0.30 -12.71 18.09
CA GLN A 118 0.52 -11.99 16.86
C GLN A 118 1.98 -12.09 16.45
N THR A 119 2.20 -12.18 15.14
CA THR A 119 3.51 -12.10 14.53
C THR A 119 3.58 -10.79 13.75
N GLN A 120 4.49 -9.91 14.15
CA GLN A 120 4.84 -8.71 13.42
C GLN A 120 5.87 -9.06 12.36
N ILE A 121 5.65 -8.63 11.12
CA ILE A 121 6.49 -8.96 9.98
C ILE A 121 6.71 -7.71 9.15
N ILE A 122 7.96 -7.45 8.81
CA ILE A 122 8.32 -6.46 7.79
C ILE A 122 8.68 -7.24 6.53
N ILE A 123 8.00 -6.91 5.45
CA ILE A 123 8.26 -7.47 4.14
C ILE A 123 8.68 -6.38 3.17
N GLN A 124 9.38 -6.79 2.11
CA GLN A 124 9.66 -5.99 0.93
C GLN A 124 9.00 -6.64 -0.28
N LEU A 125 8.40 -5.83 -1.14
CA LEU A 125 7.93 -6.26 -2.46
C LEU A 125 8.11 -5.15 -3.49
N LYS A 126 7.96 -5.49 -4.77
CA LYS A 126 7.96 -4.49 -5.84
C LYS A 126 6.73 -3.59 -5.74
N ILE A 127 6.92 -2.30 -6.02
CA ILE A 127 5.85 -1.28 -6.02
C ILE A 127 4.67 -1.71 -6.90
N GLU A 128 4.94 -2.28 -8.08
CA GLU A 128 3.92 -2.73 -9.03
C GLU A 128 2.97 -3.82 -8.48
N HIS A 129 3.38 -4.52 -7.42
CA HIS A 129 2.60 -5.56 -6.77
C HIS A 129 1.89 -5.09 -5.50
N LEU A 130 2.14 -3.85 -5.04
CA LEU A 130 1.65 -3.34 -3.76
C LEU A 130 0.12 -3.43 -3.65
N PHE A 131 -0.60 -2.82 -4.59
CA PHE A 131 -2.07 -2.80 -4.54
C PHE A 131 -2.67 -4.20 -4.67
N GLN A 132 -2.09 -5.05 -5.52
CA GLN A 132 -2.53 -6.45 -5.65
C GLN A 132 -2.34 -7.22 -4.34
N PHE A 133 -1.19 -7.04 -3.69
CA PHE A 133 -0.89 -7.67 -2.42
C PHE A 133 -1.88 -7.24 -1.33
N ILE A 134 -2.15 -5.93 -1.20
CA ILE A 134 -3.14 -5.41 -0.23
C ILE A 134 -4.53 -6.02 -0.45
N ARG A 135 -4.98 -6.11 -1.71
CA ARG A 135 -6.25 -6.78 -2.05
C ARG A 135 -6.26 -8.25 -1.65
N GLN A 136 -5.17 -8.97 -1.88
CA GLN A 136 -5.05 -10.39 -1.49
C GLN A 136 -5.08 -10.58 0.03
N CYS A 137 -4.47 -9.68 0.80
CA CYS A 137 -4.55 -9.72 2.26
C CYS A 137 -6.00 -9.62 2.73
N GLN A 138 -6.78 -8.67 2.18
CA GLN A 138 -8.20 -8.52 2.53
C GLN A 138 -9.07 -9.70 2.08
N LEU A 139 -8.79 -10.29 0.91
CA LEU A 139 -9.58 -11.40 0.37
C LEU A 139 -9.30 -12.74 1.08
N ASN A 140 -8.05 -13.00 1.47
CA ASN A 140 -7.65 -14.30 2.01
C ASN A 140 -7.99 -14.44 3.50
N ASP A 141 -7.65 -13.46 4.35
CA ASP A 141 -7.89 -13.58 5.78
C ASP A 141 -7.81 -12.21 6.49
N LYS A 142 -8.86 -11.86 7.26
CA LYS A 142 -8.88 -10.67 8.13
C LYS A 142 -7.83 -10.70 9.26
N SER A 143 -7.10 -11.80 9.41
CA SER A 143 -5.97 -11.93 10.35
C SER A 143 -4.68 -11.27 9.88
N ILE A 144 -4.60 -10.78 8.64
CA ILE A 144 -3.49 -9.96 8.17
C ILE A 144 -3.91 -8.48 8.25
N LYS A 145 -3.23 -7.72 9.10
CA LYS A 145 -3.41 -6.27 9.21
C LYS A 145 -2.16 -5.58 8.70
N ILE A 146 -2.30 -4.70 7.72
CA ILE A 146 -1.25 -3.76 7.34
C ILE A 146 -1.22 -2.67 8.41
N THR A 147 -0.04 -2.43 8.99
CA THR A 147 0.13 -1.37 10.00
C THR A 147 0.80 -0.16 9.41
N GLN A 148 1.78 -0.36 8.54
CA GLN A 148 2.53 0.71 7.92
C GLN A 148 3.01 0.31 6.54
N VAL A 149 2.92 1.25 5.62
CA VAL A 149 3.62 1.26 4.33
C VAL A 149 4.68 2.33 4.47
N TYR A 150 5.95 1.93 4.42
CA TYR A 150 7.08 2.86 4.57
C TYR A 150 7.34 3.57 3.24
N ASP A 151 7.54 4.87 3.31
CA ASP A 151 7.81 5.81 2.22
C ASP A 151 9.25 6.36 2.26
N TYR A 152 10.15 5.65 2.95
CA TYR A 152 11.55 6.06 3.16
C TYR A 152 12.52 4.91 2.88
N PHE A 153 13.47 5.18 1.98
CA PHE A 153 14.81 4.62 2.02
C PHE A 153 15.81 5.78 1.91
N ASP A 154 16.64 5.94 2.95
CA ASP A 154 17.96 6.57 2.83
C ASP A 154 18.96 5.56 2.23
#